data_AF-A0A259HAR8-F1
#
_entry.id   AF-A0A259HAR8-F1
#
_cell.length_a   1.000
_cell.length_b   1.000
_cell.length_c   1.000
_cell.angle_alpha   90.00
_cell.angle_beta   90.00
_cell.angle_gamma   90.00
#
_symmetry.space_group_name_H-M   'P 1'
#
loop_
_entity.id
_entity.type
_entity.pdbx_description
1 polymer ?
#
loop_
_entity_poly.entity_id
_entity_poly.type
_entity_poly.pdbx_seq_one_letter_code
_entity_poly.pdbx_strand_id
1 'polypeptide(L)'
;MPVNQKIEEILTYVQTCSPGQEEFYQAAHEVLHSLIPLLEQDSRYLEYNILESIVVPERSIIFRVNWVDDAGKRRTNVGYRVQFSSAIGPYKGGLRFHPSVNLGIIKFLGFEQIFKNALTGLQIGGAKGGSNFDPKGKSDNEIMRFCQAFMSELYKHIGKQRDV
;
A
#
# COMPACT_ATOMS: atom_id res chain seq x y z
N MET A 1 24.77 2.85 17.56
CA MET A 1 23.82 3.98 17.73
C MET A 1 22.62 3.48 18.51
N PRO A 2 21.99 4.28 19.36
CA PRO A 2 20.74 3.90 20.03
C PRO A 2 19.67 3.52 19.00
N VAL A 3 18.87 2.48 19.29
CA VAL A 3 17.80 2.00 18.38
C VAL A 3 16.84 3.14 18.00
N ASN A 4 16.45 3.97 18.97
CA ASN A 4 15.58 5.12 18.73
C ASN A 4 16.16 6.10 17.71
N GLN A 5 17.45 6.41 17.81
CA GLN A 5 18.09 7.32 16.85
C GLN A 5 18.01 6.75 15.42
N LYS A 6 18.24 5.44 15.27
CA LYS A 6 18.16 4.79 13.96
C LYS A 6 16.73 4.81 13.41
N ILE A 7 15.72 4.60 14.24
CA ILE A 7 14.30 4.70 13.84
C ILE A 7 13.98 6.12 13.36
N GLU A 8 14.38 7.15 14.10
CA GLU A 8 14.11 8.54 13.71
C GLU A 8 14.81 8.93 12.39
N GLU A 9 16.03 8.44 12.16
CA GLU A 9 16.74 8.61 10.89
C GLU A 9 15.97 7.97 9.72
N ILE A 10 15.42 6.76 9.91
CA ILE A 10 14.59 6.06 8.92
C ILE A 10 13.30 6.84 8.63
N LEU A 11 12.60 7.28 9.67
CA LEU A 11 11.36 8.06 9.52
C LEU A 11 11.61 9.38 8.80
N THR A 12 12.68 10.09 9.15
CA THR A 12 13.09 11.33 8.50
C THR A 12 13.43 11.11 7.03
N TYR A 13 14.15 10.04 6.71
CA TYR A 13 14.47 9.66 5.34
C TYR A 13 13.19 9.41 4.52
N VAL A 14 12.27 8.60 5.06
CA VAL A 14 10.99 8.28 4.42
C VAL A 14 10.16 9.55 4.18
N GLN A 15 10.12 10.47 5.14
CA GLN A 15 9.43 11.75 5.02
C GLN A 15 10.01 12.63 3.92
N THR A 16 11.34 12.64 3.79
CA THR A 16 12.06 13.44 2.80
C THR A 16 11.85 12.89 1.39
N CYS A 17 11.89 11.57 1.20
CA CYS A 17 11.78 10.95 -0.11
C CYS A 17 10.33 10.84 -0.62
N SER A 18 9.33 10.89 0.27
CA SER A 18 7.94 10.62 -0.09
C SER A 18 6.93 11.60 0.54
N PRO A 19 7.14 12.94 0.42
CA PRO A 19 6.44 13.98 1.18
C PRO A 19 4.91 13.92 1.07
N GLY A 20 4.21 14.43 2.09
CA GLY A 20 2.75 14.59 2.10
C GLY A 20 1.95 13.31 2.34
N GLN A 21 2.48 12.37 3.13
CA GLN A 21 1.85 11.09 3.44
C GLN A 21 1.73 10.87 4.95
N GLU A 22 1.04 11.79 5.62
CA GLU A 22 0.92 11.83 7.08
C GLU A 22 0.38 10.53 7.68
N GLU A 23 -0.65 9.94 7.07
CA GLU A 23 -1.24 8.69 7.55
C GLU A 23 -0.25 7.53 7.50
N PHE A 24 0.64 7.52 6.50
CA PHE A 24 1.67 6.51 6.38
C PHE A 24 2.79 6.71 7.41
N TYR A 25 3.22 7.97 7.64
CA TYR A 25 4.26 8.27 8.61
C TYR A 25 3.86 7.91 10.03
N GLN A 26 2.60 8.18 10.40
CA GLN A 26 2.08 7.81 11.69
C GLN A 26 2.15 6.29 11.91
N ALA A 27 1.67 5.50 10.93
CA ALA A 27 1.70 4.05 11.04
C ALA A 27 3.12 3.47 11.06
N ALA A 28 4.04 4.02 10.25
CA ALA A 28 5.44 3.62 10.28
C ALA A 28 6.08 3.92 11.64
N HIS A 29 5.81 5.10 12.21
CA HIS A 29 6.29 5.47 13.54
C HIS A 29 5.76 4.51 14.61
N GLU A 30 4.44 4.30 14.68
CA GLU A 30 3.82 3.41 15.66
C GLU A 30 4.38 1.98 15.60
N VAL A 31 4.51 1.42 14.39
CA VAL A 31 5.06 0.07 14.21
C VAL A 31 6.54 0.03 14.59
N LEU A 32 7.39 0.92 14.07
CA LEU A 32 8.83 0.87 14.35
C LEU A 32 9.12 1.06 15.84
N HIS A 33 8.41 1.97 16.52
CA HIS A 33 8.56 2.16 17.96
C HIS A 33 8.08 0.93 18.75
N SER A 34 7.05 0.23 18.30
CA SER A 34 6.62 -1.03 18.94
C SER A 34 7.67 -2.16 18.85
N LEU A 35 8.62 -2.07 17.90
CA LEU A 35 9.68 -3.06 17.71
C LEU A 35 10.92 -2.79 18.57
N ILE A 36 11.03 -1.65 19.25
CA ILE A 36 12.23 -1.29 20.04
C ILE A 36 12.71 -2.42 20.96
N PRO A 37 11.85 -3.07 21.78
CA PRO A 37 12.31 -4.14 22.66
C PRO A 37 12.96 -5.32 21.92
N LEU A 38 12.43 -5.67 20.73
CA LEU A 38 13.00 -6.71 19.88
C LEU A 38 14.36 -6.29 19.31
N LEU A 39 14.46 -5.05 18.85
CA LEU A 39 15.66 -4.51 18.21
C LEU A 39 16.82 -4.32 19.21
N GLU A 40 16.52 -4.00 20.46
CA GLU A 40 17.50 -3.93 21.55
C GLU A 40 17.98 -5.32 21.97
N GLN A 41 17.09 -6.32 21.93
CA GLN A 41 17.41 -7.69 22.31
C GLN A 41 18.19 -8.45 21.23
N ASP A 42 17.90 -8.20 19.94
CA ASP A 42 18.47 -8.94 18.81
C ASP A 42 18.94 -7.99 17.70
N SER A 43 20.26 -7.78 17.66
CA SER A 43 20.89 -6.87 16.70
C SER A 43 20.77 -7.33 15.25
N ARG A 44 20.41 -8.59 14.96
CA ARG A 44 20.31 -9.10 13.58
C ARG A 44 19.30 -8.32 12.74
N TYR A 45 18.26 -7.75 13.37
CA TYR A 45 17.26 -6.92 12.69
C TYR A 45 17.76 -5.52 12.33
N LEU A 46 18.88 -5.08 12.90
CA LEU A 46 19.52 -3.80 12.60
C LEU A 46 20.54 -3.91 11.45
N GLU A 47 20.90 -5.14 11.08
CA GLU A 47 21.82 -5.46 10.00
C GLU A 47 21.09 -5.55 8.65
N TYR A 48 21.85 -5.58 7.55
CA TYR A 48 21.36 -5.83 6.18
C TYR A 48 20.20 -4.94 5.70
N ASN A 49 20.04 -3.75 6.28
CA ASN A 49 19.06 -2.76 5.86
C ASN A 49 17.60 -3.24 6.02
N ILE A 50 17.33 -4.12 6.99
CA ILE A 50 16.01 -4.75 7.18
C ILE A 50 14.94 -3.69 7.52
N LEU A 51 15.19 -2.83 8.51
CA LEU A 51 14.22 -1.81 8.94
C LEU A 51 13.99 -0.73 7.88
N GLU A 52 15.04 -0.34 7.17
CA GLU A 52 14.98 0.63 6.09
C GLU A 52 14.17 0.08 4.92
N SER A 53 14.33 -1.21 4.60
CA SER A 53 13.61 -1.86 3.50
C SER A 53 12.13 -2.10 3.80
N ILE A 54 11.75 -2.40 5.05
CA ILE A 54 10.36 -2.75 5.37
C ILE A 54 9.39 -1.56 5.27
N VAL A 55 9.91 -0.33 5.38
CA VAL A 55 9.12 0.92 5.26
C VAL A 55 9.06 1.47 3.84
N VAL A 56 9.81 0.90 2.89
CA VAL A 56 9.77 1.30 1.49
C VAL A 56 9.08 0.20 0.68
N PRO A 57 7.96 0.49 0.00
CA PRO A 57 7.27 -0.55 -0.77
C PRO A 57 8.12 -1.04 -1.94
N GLU A 58 8.12 -2.36 -2.18
CA GLU A 58 8.82 -2.97 -3.33
C GLU A 58 8.36 -2.36 -4.67
N ARG A 59 7.07 -2.02 -4.80
CA ARG A 59 6.53 -1.32 -5.97
C ARG A 59 5.28 -0.51 -5.65
N SER A 60 5.19 0.70 -6.22
CA SER A 60 3.97 1.51 -6.23
C SER A 60 3.54 1.83 -7.65
N ILE A 61 2.30 1.51 -8.00
CA ILE A 61 1.73 1.72 -9.33
C ILE A 61 0.59 2.72 -9.19
N ILE A 62 0.68 3.81 -9.95
CA ILE A 62 -0.32 4.87 -10.03
C ILE A 62 -0.71 5.01 -11.49
N PHE A 63 -2.01 4.93 -11.77
CA PHE A 63 -2.47 4.90 -13.15
C PHE A 63 -3.80 5.65 -13.33
N ARG A 64 -4.03 6.11 -14.56
CA ARG A 64 -5.26 6.79 -14.94
C ARG A 64 -6.36 5.77 -15.23
N VAL A 65 -7.58 6.04 -14.77
CA VAL A 65 -8.77 5.22 -15.02
C VAL A 65 -9.82 6.07 -15.72
N ASN A 66 -9.98 5.87 -17.03
CA ASN A 66 -10.96 6.58 -17.85
C ASN A 66 -12.18 5.70 -18.09
N TRP A 67 -13.37 6.23 -17.83
CA TRP A 67 -14.64 5.51 -18.02
C TRP A 67 -15.74 6.49 -18.47
N VAL A 68 -16.91 5.98 -18.85
CA VAL A 68 -18.04 6.79 -19.34
C VAL A 68 -19.24 6.55 -18.42
N ASP A 69 -19.89 7.64 -18.00
CA ASP A 69 -21.09 7.59 -17.17
C ASP A 69 -22.36 7.30 -18.01
N ASP A 70 -23.51 7.10 -17.36
CA ASP A 70 -24.74 6.76 -18.09
C ASP A 70 -25.26 7.90 -18.98
N ALA A 71 -24.80 9.14 -18.76
CA ALA A 71 -25.10 10.30 -19.61
C ALA A 71 -24.13 10.42 -20.80
N GLY A 72 -23.24 9.44 -21.02
CA GLY A 72 -22.24 9.47 -22.09
C GLY A 72 -21.06 10.40 -21.82
N LYS A 73 -20.93 10.95 -20.60
CA LYS A 73 -19.84 11.85 -20.24
C LYS A 73 -18.63 11.07 -19.75
N ARG A 74 -17.45 11.46 -20.27
CA ARG A 74 -16.16 10.89 -19.87
C ARG A 74 -15.81 11.34 -18.45
N ARG A 75 -15.35 10.38 -17.64
CA ARG A 75 -14.89 10.56 -16.26
C ARG A 75 -13.47 10.01 -16.14
N THR A 76 -12.71 10.61 -15.23
CA THR A 76 -11.32 10.25 -14.98
C THR A 76 -11.09 10.13 -13.47
N ASN A 77 -10.52 9.00 -13.06
CA ASN A 77 -10.10 8.74 -11.69
C ASN A 77 -8.64 8.27 -11.66
N VAL A 78 -8.06 8.25 -10.47
CA VAL A 78 -6.72 7.69 -10.24
C VAL A 78 -6.85 6.31 -9.61
N GLY A 79 -6.15 5.33 -10.17
CA GLY A 79 -6.00 3.99 -9.64
C GLY A 79 -4.64 3.82 -8.96
N TYR A 80 -4.62 3.00 -7.91
CA TYR A 80 -3.44 2.72 -7.10
C TYR A 80 -3.29 1.22 -6.87
N ARG A 81 -2.06 0.73 -6.92
CA ARG A 81 -1.66 -0.56 -6.33
C ARG A 81 -0.27 -0.43 -5.72
N VAL A 82 -0.19 -0.58 -4.40
CA VAL A 82 1.06 -0.62 -3.62
C VAL A 82 1.31 -2.07 -3.25
N GLN A 83 2.36 -2.63 -3.84
CA GLN A 83 2.91 -3.95 -3.58
C GLN A 83 4.04 -3.77 -2.57
N PHE A 84 3.71 -3.92 -1.28
CA PHE A 84 4.58 -3.46 -0.21
C PHE A 84 5.69 -4.46 0.08
N SER A 85 5.33 -5.71 0.38
CA SER A 85 6.31 -6.77 0.62
C SER A 85 5.83 -8.13 0.10
N SER A 86 6.73 -8.88 -0.54
CA SER A 86 6.53 -10.26 -0.99
C SER A 86 7.36 -11.28 -0.21
N ALA A 87 7.98 -10.87 0.90
CA ALA A 87 8.97 -11.66 1.64
C ALA A 87 8.49 -13.07 2.07
N ILE A 88 7.18 -13.22 2.33
CA ILE A 88 6.59 -14.49 2.78
C ILE A 88 5.59 -15.08 1.77
N GLY A 89 5.48 -14.52 0.57
CA GLY A 89 4.56 -14.99 -0.47
C GLY A 89 4.05 -13.88 -1.39
N PRO A 90 3.11 -14.18 -2.32
CA PRO A 90 2.54 -13.20 -3.23
C PRO A 90 1.96 -12.00 -2.47
N TYR A 91 2.03 -10.82 -3.07
CA TYR A 91 1.39 -9.63 -2.52
C TYR A 91 -0.10 -9.91 -2.25
N LYS A 92 -0.60 -9.51 -1.08
CA LYS A 92 -1.99 -9.78 -0.71
C LYS A 92 -2.63 -8.56 -0.07
N GLY A 93 -3.74 -8.13 -0.64
CA GLY A 93 -4.63 -7.17 0.01
C GLY A 93 -5.69 -6.56 -0.89
N GLY A 94 -6.78 -6.11 -0.25
CA GLY A 94 -7.98 -5.67 -0.96
C GLY A 94 -7.84 -4.36 -1.72
N LEU A 95 -8.88 -4.05 -2.49
CA LEU A 95 -9.07 -2.78 -3.17
C LEU A 95 -10.07 -1.90 -2.39
N ARG A 96 -9.83 -0.59 -2.34
CA ARG A 96 -10.75 0.40 -1.75
C ARG A 96 -11.17 1.43 -2.80
N PHE A 97 -12.46 1.55 -3.06
CA PHE A 97 -13.03 2.63 -3.87
C PHE A 97 -13.74 3.60 -2.95
N HIS A 98 -13.15 4.80 -2.78
CA HIS A 98 -13.70 5.85 -1.95
C HIS A 98 -13.06 7.19 -2.35
N PRO A 99 -13.80 8.31 -2.38
CA PRO A 99 -13.28 9.61 -2.83
C PRO A 99 -12.07 10.13 -2.03
N SER A 100 -11.89 9.68 -0.78
CA SER A 100 -10.71 10.06 0.04
C SER A 100 -9.43 9.31 -0.32
N VAL A 101 -9.48 8.25 -1.14
CA VAL A 101 -8.31 7.42 -1.44
C VAL A 101 -7.23 8.24 -2.15
N ASN A 102 -6.04 8.26 -1.54
CA ASN A 102 -4.81 8.84 -2.09
C ASN A 102 -3.63 7.84 -1.89
N LEU A 103 -2.44 8.18 -2.38
CA LEU A 103 -1.27 7.30 -2.26
C LEU A 103 -0.86 7.05 -0.79
N GLY A 104 -0.91 8.07 0.07
CA GLY A 104 -0.57 7.97 1.50
C GLY A 104 -1.43 6.94 2.21
N ILE A 105 -2.75 7.02 2.05
CA ILE A 105 -3.71 6.06 2.62
C ILE A 105 -3.48 4.64 2.09
N ILE A 106 -3.20 4.48 0.79
CA ILE A 106 -2.94 3.13 0.22
C ILE A 106 -1.61 2.57 0.73
N LYS A 107 -0.56 3.38 0.87
CA LYS A 107 0.71 2.97 1.47
C LYS A 107 0.55 2.58 2.93
N PHE A 108 -0.11 3.42 3.73
CA PHE A 108 -0.49 3.14 5.11
C PHE A 108 -1.15 1.75 5.24
N LEU A 109 -2.26 1.54 4.51
CA LEU A 109 -2.98 0.28 4.57
C LEU A 109 -2.17 -0.90 4.04
N GLY A 110 -1.29 -0.68 3.05
CA GLY A 110 -0.41 -1.71 2.51
C GLY A 110 0.68 -2.13 3.48
N PHE A 111 1.21 -1.19 4.26
CA PHE A 111 2.23 -1.42 5.29
C PHE A 111 1.66 -2.27 6.43
N GLU A 112 0.52 -1.88 7.01
CA GLU A 112 -0.15 -2.70 8.04
C GLU A 112 -0.50 -4.11 7.53
N GLN A 113 -0.82 -4.22 6.25
CA GLN A 113 -1.20 -5.49 5.64
C GLN A 113 -0.04 -6.50 5.62
N ILE A 114 1.24 -6.05 5.66
CA ILE A 114 2.41 -6.93 5.81
C ILE A 114 2.28 -7.72 7.11
N PHE A 115 2.19 -7.00 8.23
CA PHE A 115 2.18 -7.60 9.57
C PHE A 115 0.90 -8.38 9.82
N LYS A 116 -0.26 -7.83 9.40
CA LYS A 116 -1.54 -8.53 9.54
C LYS A 116 -1.53 -9.89 8.83
N ASN A 117 -0.96 -9.96 7.64
CA ASN A 117 -0.89 -11.20 6.88
C ASN A 117 0.14 -12.17 7.48
N ALA A 118 1.30 -11.67 7.90
CA ALA A 118 2.31 -12.49 8.58
C ALA A 118 1.75 -13.17 9.84
N LEU A 119 0.93 -12.46 10.62
CA LEU A 119 0.27 -13.00 11.83
C LEU A 119 -0.69 -14.17 11.55
N THR A 120 -1.11 -14.39 10.31
CA THR A 120 -1.96 -15.55 9.96
C THR A 120 -1.18 -16.87 9.88
N GLY A 121 0.16 -16.81 9.79
CA GLY A 121 1.01 -17.98 9.52
C GLY A 121 0.93 -18.52 8.09
N LEU A 122 0.14 -17.89 7.22
CA LEU A 122 0.02 -18.25 5.81
C LEU A 122 1.11 -17.55 4.96
N GLN A 123 1.47 -18.16 3.84
CA GLN A 123 2.48 -17.63 2.91
C GLN A 123 1.89 -16.52 2.00
N ILE A 124 1.62 -15.35 2.57
CA ILE A 124 1.02 -14.20 1.87
C ILE A 124 1.70 -12.90 2.28
N GLY A 125 2.20 -12.14 1.31
CA GLY A 125 2.83 -10.83 1.49
C GLY A 125 1.82 -9.71 1.77
N GLY A 126 2.27 -8.45 1.74
CA GLY A 126 1.44 -7.27 2.02
C GLY A 126 1.25 -6.37 0.80
N ALA A 127 -0.01 -5.99 0.53
CA ALA A 127 -0.34 -4.99 -0.49
C ALA A 127 -1.66 -4.28 -0.21
N LYS A 128 -1.89 -3.18 -0.93
CA LYS A 128 -3.20 -2.53 -1.01
C LYS A 128 -3.38 -1.84 -2.34
N GLY A 129 -4.62 -1.69 -2.79
CA GLY A 129 -4.92 -0.85 -3.93
C GLY A 129 -6.27 -0.16 -3.79
N GLY A 130 -6.65 0.57 -4.83
CA GLY A 130 -7.90 1.30 -4.82
C GLY A 130 -7.97 2.42 -5.83
N SER A 131 -8.97 3.26 -5.67
CA SER A 131 -9.17 4.44 -6.48
C SER A 131 -9.98 5.48 -5.72
N ASN A 132 -9.79 6.75 -6.07
CA ASN A 132 -10.64 7.85 -5.62
C ASN A 132 -12.04 7.86 -6.27
N PHE A 133 -12.43 6.78 -6.95
CA PHE A 133 -13.77 6.56 -7.46
C PHE A 133 -14.79 6.44 -6.32
N ASP A 134 -15.88 7.19 -6.42
CA ASP A 134 -17.01 7.11 -5.51
C ASP A 134 -18.12 6.23 -6.10
N PRO A 135 -18.32 5.00 -5.58
CA PRO A 135 -19.36 4.10 -6.04
C PRO A 135 -20.77 4.55 -5.59
N LYS A 136 -20.88 5.47 -4.62
CA LYS A 136 -22.16 5.94 -4.12
C LYS A 136 -22.93 6.65 -5.24
N GLY A 137 -24.18 6.27 -5.42
CA GLY A 137 -25.09 6.84 -6.42
C GLY A 137 -24.71 6.50 -7.87
N LYS A 138 -23.85 5.51 -8.10
CA LYS A 138 -23.56 4.99 -9.45
C LYS A 138 -24.50 3.84 -9.79
N SER A 139 -24.86 3.74 -11.06
CA SER A 139 -25.57 2.55 -11.54
C SER A 139 -24.63 1.33 -11.60
N ASP A 140 -25.22 0.14 -11.66
CA ASP A 140 -24.45 -1.10 -11.85
C ASP A 140 -23.62 -1.07 -13.14
N ASN A 141 -24.15 -0.42 -14.18
CA ASN A 141 -23.44 -0.26 -15.46
C ASN A 141 -22.24 0.67 -15.34
N GLU A 142 -22.36 1.76 -14.58
CA GLU A 142 -21.24 2.66 -14.29
C GLU A 142 -20.16 1.96 -13.46
N ILE A 143 -20.55 1.21 -12.43
CA ILE A 143 -19.63 0.42 -11.61
C ILE A 143 -18.92 -0.62 -12.47
N MET A 144 -19.65 -1.34 -13.31
CA MET A 144 -19.08 -2.34 -14.24
C MET A 144 -18.06 -1.69 -15.18
N ARG A 145 -18.41 -0.58 -15.85
CA ARG A 145 -17.50 0.12 -16.77
C ARG A 145 -16.27 0.66 -16.05
N PHE A 146 -16.43 1.18 -14.83
CA PHE A 146 -15.31 1.59 -14.00
C PHE A 146 -14.39 0.41 -13.68
N CYS A 147 -14.93 -0.72 -13.21
CA CYS A 147 -14.15 -1.91 -12.88
C CYS A 147 -13.40 -2.47 -14.10
N GLN A 148 -14.03 -2.51 -15.27
CA GLN A 148 -13.39 -2.91 -16.52
C GLN A 148 -12.24 -1.96 -16.89
N ALA A 149 -12.47 -0.65 -16.82
CA ALA A 149 -11.45 0.36 -17.08
C ALA A 149 -10.27 0.26 -16.08
N PHE A 150 -10.57 0.07 -14.79
CA PHE A 150 -9.58 -0.11 -13.74
C PHE A 150 -8.74 -1.36 -13.96
N MET A 151 -9.39 -2.48 -14.29
CA MET A 151 -8.72 -3.75 -14.51
C MET A 151 -7.90 -3.75 -15.80
N SER A 152 -8.24 -2.95 -16.81
CA SER A 152 -7.49 -2.85 -18.07
C SER A 152 -6.04 -2.38 -17.90
N GLU A 153 -5.71 -1.76 -16.76
CA GLU A 153 -4.32 -1.51 -16.37
C GLU A 153 -3.86 -2.48 -15.27
N LEU A 154 -4.67 -2.71 -14.23
CA LEU A 154 -4.24 -3.50 -13.07
C LEU A 154 -3.85 -4.95 -13.44
N TYR A 155 -4.51 -5.57 -14.43
CA TYR A 155 -4.28 -6.98 -14.78
C TYR A 155 -2.80 -7.30 -15.12
N LYS A 156 -2.05 -6.32 -15.62
CA LYS A 156 -0.63 -6.47 -15.99
C LYS A 156 0.26 -6.72 -14.77
N HIS A 157 -0.21 -6.27 -13.60
CA HIS A 157 0.55 -6.19 -12.36
C HIS A 157 0.13 -7.23 -11.33
N ILE A 158 -0.99 -7.92 -11.56
CA ILE A 158 -1.54 -8.93 -10.66
C ILE A 158 -1.50 -10.35 -11.24
N GLY A 159 -1.77 -11.34 -10.41
CA GLY A 159 -1.81 -12.74 -10.82
C GLY A 159 -1.64 -13.68 -9.64
N LYS A 160 -2.07 -14.93 -9.81
CA LYS A 160 -2.14 -15.94 -8.72
C LYS A 160 -0.87 -16.06 -7.88
N GLN A 161 0.30 -15.95 -8.50
CA GLN A 161 1.62 -16.09 -7.84
C GLN A 161 2.34 -14.74 -7.67
N ARG A 162 1.70 -13.63 -8.05
CA ARG A 162 2.29 -12.29 -8.02
C ARG A 162 1.59 -11.41 -7.00
N ASP A 163 0.30 -11.15 -7.20
CA ASP A 163 -0.49 -10.22 -6.39
C ASP A 163 -1.98 -10.60 -6.44
N VAL A 164 -2.62 -10.72 -5.27
CA VAL A 164 -3.98 -11.27 -5.08
C VAL A 164 -4.85 -10.39 -4.17
#